data_AF-A0A3Q0FUJ9-F1
#
_entry.id   AF-A0A3Q0FUJ9-F1
#
_cell.length_a   1.000
_cell.length_b   1.000
_cell.length_c   1.000
_cell.angle_alpha   90.00
_cell.angle_beta   90.00
_cell.angle_gamma   90.00
#
_symmetry.space_group_name_H-M   'P 1'
#
loop_
_entity.id
_entity.type
_entity.pdbx_description
1 polymer ?
#
loop_
_entity_poly.entity_id
_entity_poly.type
_entity_poly.pdbx_seq_one_letter_code
_entity_poly.pdbx_strand_id
1 'polypeptide(L)' 'MATVGAVFGLTTCFSAQIREKPDDPLNYFIGGCTSGMLFGARAHSFTIGTSACAGLGILAALIKVSKNEGWKFAPPPQM' A
#
# COMPACT_ATOMS: atom_id res chain seq x y z
N MET A 1 7.33 8.99 -10.39
CA MET A 1 6.88 7.85 -9.55
C MET A 1 7.65 7.68 -8.24
N ALA A 2 8.94 8.04 -8.11
CA ALA A 2 9.73 7.83 -6.89
C ALA A 2 9.12 8.42 -5.60
N THR A 3 8.44 9.56 -5.71
CA THR A 3 7.76 10.22 -4.58
C THR A 3 6.62 9.39 -3.99
N VAL A 4 5.94 8.59 -4.82
CA VAL A 4 4.81 7.76 -4.39
C VAL A 4 5.30 6.60 -3.53
N GLY A 5 6.41 5.97 -3.91
CA GLY A 5 7.06 4.91 -3.14
C GLY A 5 7.68 5.42 -1.83
N ALA A 6 8.30 6.61 -1.85
CA ALA A 6 8.86 7.23 -0.65
C ALA A 6 7.77 7.54 0.39
N VAL A 7 6.65 8.14 -0.05
CA VAL A 7 5.54 8.42 0.86
C VAL A 7 4.84 7.14 1.30
N PHE A 8 4.64 6.16 0.42
CA PHE A 8 4.11 4.86 0.82
C PHE A 8 4.95 4.21 1.93
N GLY A 9 6.28 4.18 1.77
CA GLY A 9 7.19 3.62 2.77
C GLY A 9 7.16 4.38 4.10
N LEU A 10 7.25 5.71 4.07
CA LEU A 10 7.21 6.55 5.27
C LEU A 10 5.87 6.42 6.00
N THR A 11 4.75 6.52 5.28
CA THR A 11 3.42 6.45 5.87
C THR A 11 3.15 5.07 6.46
N THR A 12 3.60 4.00 5.80
CA THR A 12 3.45 2.62 6.29
C THR A 12 4.31 2.38 7.54
N CYS A 13 5.55 2.85 7.54
CA CYS A 13 6.44 2.76 8.71
C CYS A 13 5.84 3.56 9.88
N PHE A 14 5.39 4.79 9.64
CA PHE A 14 4.80 5.65 10.66
C PHE A 14 3.49 5.08 11.21
N SER A 15 2.64 4.51 10.35
CA SER A 15 1.41 3.83 10.76
C SER A 15 1.67 2.60 11.62
N ALA A 16 2.74 1.85 11.31
CA ALA A 16 3.17 0.70 12.12
C ALA A 16 3.70 1.13 13.50
N GLN A 17 4.44 2.24 13.58
CA GLN A 17 4.95 2.79 14.84
C GLN A 17 3.83 3.33 15.74
N ILE A 18 2.80 3.97 15.17
CA ILE A 18 1.67 4.53 15.94
C ILE A 18 0.73 3.45 16.48
N ARG A 19 0.51 2.36 15.75
CA ARG A 19 -0.52 1.36 16.10
C ARG A 19 0.03 0.16 16.88
N GLU A 20 1.37 -0.01 16.95
CA GLU A 20 2.08 -1.16 17.56
C GLU A 20 1.57 -2.56 17.13
N LYS A 21 0.71 -2.61 16.10
CA LYS A 21 0.08 -3.80 15.53
C LYS A 21 0.50 -3.89 14.06
N PRO A 22 1.56 -4.66 13.77
CA PRO A 22 2.12 -4.77 12.42
C PRO A 22 1.26 -5.61 11.46
N ASP A 23 0.18 -6.22 11.96
CA ASP A 23 -0.60 -7.22 11.22
C ASP A 23 -1.94 -6.71 10.70
N ASP A 24 -2.33 -5.49 11.06
CA ASP A 24 -3.60 -4.93 10.58
C ASP A 24 -3.46 -4.47 9.11
N PRO A 25 -4.22 -5.08 8.16
CA PRO A 25 -4.20 -4.70 6.74
C PRO A 25 -4.64 -3.24 6.51
N LEU A 26 -5.32 -2.64 7.49
CA LEU A 26 -5.69 -1.23 7.53
C LEU A 26 -4.50 -0.27 7.52
N ASN A 27 -3.35 -0.63 8.10
CA ASN A 27 -2.18 0.25 8.13
C ASN A 27 -1.54 0.38 6.73
N TYR A 28 -1.57 -0.69 5.94
CA TYR A 28 -1.12 -0.69 4.55
C TYR A 28 -2.12 -0.01 3.61
N PHE A 29 -3.43 -0.06 3.94
CA PHE A 29 -4.47 0.68 3.22
C PHE A 29 -4.27 2.21 3.37
N ILE A 30 -3.95 2.70 4.57
CA ILE A 30 -3.67 4.13 4.81
C ILE A 30 -2.43 4.60 4.03
N GLY A 31 -1.37 3.78 3.99
CA GLY A 31 -0.18 4.04 3.17
C GLY A 31 -0.51 4.06 1.66
N GLY A 32 -1.31 3.11 1.19
CA GLY A 32 -1.79 3.03 -0.19
C GLY A 32 -2.69 4.20 -0.59
N CYS A 33 -3.58 4.65 0.30
CA CYS A 33 -4.44 5.80 0.05
C CYS A 33 -3.71 7.14 0.08
N THR A 34 -2.77 7.32 1.00
CA THR A 34 -1.95 8.55 1.06
C THR A 34 -1.08 8.68 -0.20
N SER A 35 -0.46 7.58 -0.62
CA SER A 35 0.33 7.53 -1.85
C SER A 35 -0.53 7.68 -3.12
N GLY A 36 -1.75 7.10 -3.14
CA GLY A 36 -2.72 7.25 -4.23
C GLY A 36 -3.31 8.66 -4.34
N MET A 37 -3.58 9.33 -3.22
CA MET A 37 -3.99 10.74 -3.19
C MET A 37 -2.88 11.66 -3.69
N LEU A 38 -1.62 11.41 -3.33
CA LEU A 38 -0.49 12.15 -3.87
C LEU A 38 -0.30 11.92 -5.38
N PHE A 39 -0.55 10.71 -5.85
CA PHE A 39 -0.57 10.43 -7.29
C PHE A 39 -1.68 11.21 -8.00
N GLY A 40 -2.88 11.26 -7.43
CA GLY A 40 -4.00 12.07 -7.92
C GLY A 40 -3.73 13.58 -7.90
N ALA A 41 -3.06 14.07 -6.86
CA ALA A 41 -2.64 15.46 -6.75
C ALA A 41 -1.63 15.84 -7.85
N ARG A 42 -0.72 14.92 -8.21
CA ARG A 42 0.20 15.10 -9.35
C ARG A 42 -0.53 15.05 -10.69
N ALA A 43 -1.61 14.28 -10.80
CA ALA A 43 -2.45 14.21 -11.99
C ALA A 43 -3.50 15.34 -12.06
N HIS A 44 -3.53 16.26 -11.09
CA HIS A 44 -4.48 17.36 -10.97
C HIS A 44 -5.97 16.94 -11.02
N SER A 45 -6.26 15.69 -10.66
CA SER A 45 -7.59 15.08 -10.81
C SER A 45 -8.01 14.32 -9.56
N PHE A 46 -9.09 14.78 -8.93
CA PHE A 46 -9.69 14.18 -7.75
C PHE A 46 -10.25 12.78 -8.04
N THR A 47 -10.74 12.54 -9.25
CA THR A 47 -11.26 11.25 -9.70
C THR A 47 -10.13 10.21 -9.81
N ILE A 48 -8.96 10.64 -10.27
CA ILE A 48 -7.77 9.78 -10.33
C ILE A 48 -7.21 9.54 -8.92
N GLY A 49 -7.25 10.53 -8.02
CA GLY A 49 -6.80 10.36 -6.63
C GLY A 49 -7.65 9.39 -5.82
N THR A 50 -8.97 9.44 -5.95
CA THR A 50 -9.90 8.54 -5.26
C THR A 50 -9.82 7.10 -5.79
N SER A 51 -9.79 6.93 -7.11
CA SER A 51 -9.59 5.62 -7.73
C SER A 51 -8.21 5.02 -7.44
N ALA A 52 -7.15 5.84 -7.43
CA ALA A 52 -5.80 5.39 -7.06
C ALA A 52 -5.70 5.05 -5.57
N CYS A 53 -6.36 5.77 -4.67
CA CYS A 53 -6.43 5.42 -3.26
C CYS A 53 -7.14 4.08 -3.04
N ALA A 54 -8.29 3.86 -3.68
CA ALA A 54 -8.98 2.57 -3.61
C ALA A 54 -8.13 1.44 -4.22
N GLY A 55 -7.59 1.63 -5.42
CA GLY A 55 -6.80 0.61 -6.13
C GLY A 55 -5.50 0.25 -5.41
N LEU A 56 -4.68 1.25 -5.07
CA LEU A 56 -3.40 1.04 -4.39
C LEU A 56 -3.60 0.66 -2.92
N GLY A 57 -4.64 1.17 -2.25
CA GLY A 57 -5.00 0.79 -0.89
C GLY A 57 -5.40 -0.69 -0.79
N ILE A 58 -6.29 -1.16 -1.67
CA ILE A 58 -6.71 -2.57 -1.71
C ILE A 58 -5.51 -3.45 -2.09
N LEU A 59 -4.71 -3.06 -3.08
CA LEU A 59 -3.53 -3.83 -3.48
C LEU A 59 -2.52 -3.94 -2.35
N ALA A 60 -2.27 -2.86 -1.62
CA ALA A 60 -1.34 -2.85 -0.47
C ALA A 60 -1.87 -3.73 0.69
N ALA A 61 -3.18 -3.70 0.96
CA ALA A 61 -3.80 -4.58 1.94
C ALA A 61 -3.69 -6.06 1.52
N LEU A 62 -3.93 -6.37 0.23
CA LEU A 62 -3.80 -7.72 -0.32
C LEU A 62 -2.35 -8.22 -0.29
N ILE A 63 -1.36 -7.36 -0.56
CA ILE A 63 0.07 -7.71 -0.45
C ILE A 63 0.44 -8.06 1.00
N LYS A 64 -0.17 -7.39 1.99
CA LYS A 64 0.07 -7.70 3.40
C LYS A 64 -0.61 -9.00 3.81
N VAL A 65 -1.85 -9.23 3.39
CA VAL A 65 -2.56 -10.50 3.62
C VAL A 65 -1.81 -11.66 2.95
N SER A 66 -1.34 -11.50 1.72
CA SER A 66 -0.57 -12.55 1.04
C SER A 66 0.78 -12.83 1.70
N LYS A 67 1.43 -11.83 2.29
CA LYS A 67 2.63 -12.04 3.15
C LYS A 67 2.32 -12.81 4.42
N ASN A 68 1.19 -12.53 5.07
CA ASN A 68 0.79 -13.21 6.31
C ASN A 68 0.34 -14.66 6.03
N GLU A 69 -0.33 -14.89 4.90
CA GLU A 69 -0.79 -16.21 4.43
C GLU A 69 0.30 -17.00 3.67
N GLY A 70 1.50 -16.44 3.51
CA GLY A 70 2.62 -17.14 2.86
C GLY A 70 2.40 -17.47 1.38
N TRP A 71 1.55 -16.72 0.67
CA TRP A 71 1.30 -16.91 -0.76
C TRP A 71 2.59 -16.70 -1.56
N LYS A 72 3.17 -17.80 -2.05
CA LYS A 72 4.31 -17.78 -2.96
C LYS A 72 3.84 -17.39 -4.36
N PHE A 73 3.86 -16.09 -4.66
CA PHE A 73 3.60 -15.55 -6.00
C PHE A 73 4.52 -16.13 -7.10
N ALA A 74 5.72 -16.58 -6.70
CA ALA A 74 6.63 -17.36 -7.51
C ALA A 74 7.00 -18.62 -6.72
N PRO A 75 6.38 -19.78 -7.00
CA PRO A 75 6.91 -21.03 -6.47
C PRO A 75 8.35 -21.20 -7.02
N PRO A 76 9.33 -21.58 -6.19
CA PRO A 76 10.63 -21.99 -6.73
C PRO A 76 10.40 -23.12 -7.75
N PRO A 77 11.14 -23.15 -8.88
CA PRO A 77 11.04 -24.26 -9.82
C PRO A 77 11.25 -25.55 -9.03
N GLN A 78 10.27 -26.45 -9.11
CA GLN A 78 10.33 -27.76 -8.48
C GLN A 78 11.48 -28.50 -9.16
N MET A 79 12.59 -28.69 -8.44
CA MET A 79 13.66 -29.62 -8.81
C MET A 79 13.36 -30.97 -8.22
#